data_AF-A0AAD7CJ37-F1
#
_entry.id   AF-A0AAD7CJ37-F1
#
_cell.length_a   1.000
_cell.length_b   1.000
_cell.length_c   1.000
_cell.angle_alpha   90.00
_cell.angle_beta   90.00
_cell.angle_gamma   90.00
#
_symmetry.space_group_name_H-M   'P 1'
#
loop_
_entity.id
_entity.type
_entity.pdbx_description
1 polymer ?
#
loop_
_entity_poly.entity_id
_entity_poly.type
_entity_poly.pdbx_seq_one_letter_code
_entity_poly.pdbx_strand_id
1 'polypeptide(L)'
;MSRCARYSSIAAQSLTLADGSQVTRFFLHNWLVNLTGRPYGFKEVDLLQEHQNFWAKIIYNAKGVNRSWEWLSMITVCIFTLRETMRTVQKSFQIPAYGENHTVPDMTAEIQKLADALRDEKIQEYVVNRPANDPSDSTATTPVRDLLEEGSKEMRKAQNMGFVDAEEDDKLDPESEDKYFISST
;
A
#
# COMPACT_ATOMS: atom_id res chain seq x y z
N MET A 1 -13.56 18.03 -19.82
CA MET A 1 -13.18 19.47 -19.87
C MET A 1 -14.05 20.30 -18.93
N SER A 2 -13.85 20.30 -17.59
CA SER A 2 -14.69 21.18 -16.73
C SER A 2 -14.17 21.49 -15.31
N ARG A 3 -12.96 21.07 -14.92
CA ARG A 3 -12.41 21.40 -13.57
C ARG A 3 -11.34 22.50 -13.60
N CYS A 4 -10.44 22.51 -14.60
CA CYS A 4 -9.32 23.46 -14.67
C CYS A 4 -9.75 24.92 -14.90
N ALA A 5 -10.74 25.19 -15.76
CA ALA A 5 -11.17 26.56 -16.07
C ALA A 5 -11.89 27.26 -14.89
N ARG A 6 -12.46 26.50 -13.94
CA ARG A 6 -13.12 27.06 -12.76
C ARG A 6 -12.13 27.50 -11.67
N TYR A 7 -10.96 26.86 -11.58
CA TYR A 7 -9.93 27.25 -10.62
C TYR A 7 -9.32 28.61 -10.96
N SER A 8 -9.09 28.92 -12.25
CA SER A 8 -8.43 30.18 -12.63
C SER A 8 -9.29 31.43 -12.40
N SER A 9 -10.61 31.37 -12.60
CA SER A 9 -11.47 32.55 -12.41
C SER A 9 -11.77 32.82 -10.94
N ILE A 10 -11.93 31.77 -10.12
CA ILE A 10 -12.16 31.88 -8.68
C ILE A 10 -10.88 32.36 -7.97
N ALA A 11 -9.71 31.85 -8.36
CA ALA A 11 -8.41 32.30 -7.87
C ALA A 11 -8.18 33.81 -8.10
N ALA A 12 -8.52 34.30 -9.30
CA ALA A 12 -8.32 35.69 -9.67
C ALA A 12 -9.23 36.66 -8.89
N GLN A 13 -10.48 36.28 -8.60
CA GLN A 13 -11.39 37.09 -7.78
C GLN A 13 -11.02 37.10 -6.29
N SER A 14 -10.49 36.00 -5.76
CA SER A 14 -10.04 35.94 -4.36
C SER A 14 -8.75 36.76 -4.11
N LEU A 15 -7.89 36.90 -5.13
CA LEU A 15 -6.62 37.64 -5.00
C LEU A 15 -6.83 39.15 -4.86
N THR A 16 -7.92 39.70 -5.39
CA THR A 16 -8.23 41.14 -5.31
C THR A 16 -8.74 41.62 -3.94
N LEU A 17 -9.08 40.69 -3.04
CA LEU A 17 -9.62 41.00 -1.70
C LEU A 17 -8.74 40.47 -0.55
N ALA A 18 -7.59 39.87 -0.86
CA ALA A 18 -6.75 39.18 0.09
C ALA A 18 -5.68 40.09 0.72
N ASP A 19 -5.60 40.08 2.05
CA ASP A 19 -4.47 40.61 2.83
C ASP A 19 -3.14 39.93 2.38
N GLY A 20 -2.01 40.62 2.53
CA GLY A 20 -0.68 40.14 2.09
C GLY A 20 -0.29 38.77 2.67
N SER A 21 -0.78 38.43 3.86
CA SER A 21 -0.63 37.10 4.46
C SER A 21 -1.39 36.01 3.69
N GLN A 22 -2.61 36.32 3.22
CA GLN A 22 -3.47 35.41 2.46
C GLN A 22 -2.99 35.23 1.02
N VAL A 23 -2.45 36.27 0.41
CA VAL A 23 -1.80 36.20 -0.91
C VAL A 23 -0.60 35.25 -0.86
N THR A 24 0.24 35.37 0.18
CA THR A 24 1.41 34.51 0.36
C THR A 24 1.01 33.05 0.51
N ARG A 25 0.00 32.78 1.36
CA ARG A 25 -0.56 31.43 1.52
C ARG A 25 -1.16 30.89 0.22
N PHE A 26 -1.89 31.72 -0.52
CA PHE A 26 -2.45 31.34 -1.81
C PHE A 26 -1.37 30.96 -2.83
N PHE A 27 -0.31 31.75 -2.94
CA PHE A 27 0.83 31.44 -3.83
C PHE A 27 1.61 30.20 -3.40
N LEU A 28 1.90 30.03 -2.11
CA LEU A 28 2.63 28.86 -1.60
C LEU A 28 1.84 27.56 -1.76
N HIS A 29 0.51 27.60 -1.68
CA HIS A 29 -0.35 26.41 -1.87
C HIS A 29 -0.84 26.20 -3.31
N ASN A 30 -0.67 27.18 -4.21
CA ASN A 30 -1.10 27.08 -5.62
C ASN A 30 0.05 27.42 -6.57
N TRP A 31 1.24 26.85 -6.33
CA TRP A 31 2.33 27.00 -7.28
C TRP A 31 2.00 26.20 -8.54
N LEU A 32 1.61 26.92 -9.59
CA LEU A 32 1.26 26.39 -10.90
C LEU A 32 2.38 26.67 -11.90
N VAL A 33 2.81 25.63 -12.61
CA VAL A 33 3.83 25.70 -13.66
C VAL A 33 3.21 25.25 -14.98
N ASN A 34 3.47 25.98 -16.05
CA ASN A 34 3.05 25.62 -17.41
C ASN A 34 4.26 25.20 -18.25
N LEU A 35 4.55 23.90 -18.28
CA LEU A 35 5.61 23.35 -19.13
C LEU A 35 5.26 23.35 -20.63
N THR A 36 3.99 23.48 -20.98
CA THR A 36 3.52 23.30 -22.36
C THR A 36 3.42 24.61 -23.15
N GLY A 37 3.44 25.75 -22.45
CA GLY A 37 3.20 27.07 -23.02
C GLY A 37 1.76 27.31 -23.51
N ARG A 38 0.85 26.34 -23.34
CA ARG A 38 -0.54 26.43 -23.81
C ARG A 38 -1.45 27.11 -22.78
N PRO A 39 -2.46 27.89 -23.21
CA PRO A 39 -3.49 28.40 -22.31
C PRO A 39 -4.15 27.24 -21.54
N TYR A 40 -4.35 27.40 -20.23
CA TYR A 40 -4.94 26.38 -19.33
C TYR A 40 -4.10 25.09 -19.15
N GLY A 41 -2.83 25.09 -19.57
CA GLY A 41 -1.89 23.96 -19.40
C GLY A 41 -1.14 23.95 -18.07
N PHE A 42 -1.60 24.73 -17.09
CA PHE A 42 -0.98 24.84 -15.77
C PHE A 42 -1.14 23.54 -14.99
N LYS A 43 -0.06 23.11 -14.35
CA LYS A 43 -0.01 21.97 -13.44
C LYS A 43 0.60 22.39 -12.11
N GLU A 44 0.14 21.75 -11.04
CA GLU A 44 0.70 21.91 -9.71
C GLU A 44 2.18 21.46 -9.68
N VAL A 45 3.03 22.20 -8.97
CA VAL A 45 4.45 21.88 -8.81
C VAL A 45 4.67 20.55 -8.12
N ASP A 46 3.82 20.22 -7.14
CA ASP A 46 3.91 18.93 -6.43
C ASP A 46 3.73 17.75 -7.40
N LEU A 47 2.69 17.81 -8.23
CA LEU A 47 2.47 16.82 -9.29
C LEU A 47 3.63 16.75 -10.29
N LEU A 48 4.29 17.88 -10.56
CA LEU A 48 5.49 17.93 -11.39
C LEU A 48 6.66 17.17 -10.74
N GLN A 49 6.86 17.38 -9.43
CA GLN A 49 7.89 16.73 -8.63
C GLN A 49 7.63 15.23 -8.55
N GLU A 50 6.40 14.79 -8.31
CA GLU A 50 6.02 13.38 -8.34
C GLU A 50 6.31 12.73 -9.69
N HIS A 51 5.94 13.41 -10.78
CA HIS A 51 6.19 12.93 -12.13
C HIS A 51 7.70 12.81 -12.41
N GLN A 52 8.49 13.78 -11.97
CA GLN A 52 9.95 13.74 -12.10
C GLN A 52 10.56 12.60 -11.28
N ASN A 53 10.08 12.38 -10.05
CA ASN A 53 10.51 11.28 -9.20
C ASN A 53 10.17 9.91 -9.82
N PHE A 54 9.01 9.78 -10.45
CA PHE A 54 8.62 8.57 -11.16
C PHE A 54 9.60 8.25 -12.31
N TRP A 55 9.86 9.23 -13.20
CA TRP A 55 10.79 9.01 -14.32
C TRP A 55 12.22 8.79 -13.87
N ALA A 56 12.65 9.47 -12.81
CA ALA A 56 13.95 9.24 -12.19
C ALA A 56 14.08 7.77 -11.77
N LYS A 57 13.09 7.21 -11.08
CA LYS A 57 13.09 5.79 -10.69
C LYS A 57 13.17 4.86 -11.91
N ILE A 58 12.37 5.09 -12.94
CA ILE A 58 12.34 4.24 -14.15
C ILE A 58 13.70 4.26 -14.87
N ILE A 59 14.22 5.45 -15.15
CA ILE A 59 15.46 5.62 -15.93
C ILE A 59 16.68 5.20 -15.09
N TYR A 60 16.70 5.52 -13.81
CA TYR A 60 17.76 5.10 -12.90
C TYR A 60 17.82 3.58 -12.77
N ASN A 61 16.65 2.92 -12.70
CA ASN A 61 16.58 1.46 -12.58
C ASN A 61 17.16 0.70 -13.79
N ALA A 62 17.18 1.31 -14.98
CA ALA A 62 17.73 0.69 -16.18
C ALA A 62 19.22 0.29 -16.06
N LYS A 63 19.98 0.87 -15.12
CA LYS A 63 21.42 0.59 -14.92
C LYS A 63 21.72 -0.66 -14.06
N GLY A 64 20.74 -1.24 -13.35
CA GLY A 64 20.98 -2.42 -12.48
C GLY A 64 21.54 -2.10 -11.08
N VAL A 65 22.09 -3.09 -10.37
CA VAL A 65 22.29 -3.07 -8.89
C VAL A 65 23.45 -2.23 -8.34
N ASN A 66 24.36 -1.71 -9.17
CA ASN A 66 25.52 -0.90 -8.74
C ASN A 66 25.38 0.57 -9.16
N ARG A 67 24.53 1.33 -8.48
CA ARG A 67 24.26 2.73 -8.81
C ARG A 67 24.77 3.67 -7.73
N SER A 68 25.40 4.76 -8.17
CA SER A 68 25.95 5.80 -7.30
C SER A 68 25.07 7.06 -7.30
N TRP A 69 25.29 7.94 -6.33
CA TRP A 69 24.59 9.22 -6.24
C TRP A 69 25.01 10.19 -7.34
N GLU A 70 26.25 10.11 -7.80
CA GLU A 70 26.77 10.89 -8.93
C GLU A 70 26.06 10.51 -10.23
N TRP A 71 25.80 9.21 -10.42
CA TRP A 71 25.00 8.74 -11.54
C TRP A 71 23.55 9.25 -11.48
N LEU A 72 22.93 9.24 -10.29
CA LEU A 72 21.58 9.79 -10.11
C LEU A 72 21.54 11.30 -10.43
N SER A 73 22.51 12.05 -9.93
CA SER A 73 22.61 13.49 -10.18
C SER A 73 22.77 13.80 -11.68
N MET A 74 23.63 13.08 -12.38
CA MET A 74 23.82 13.29 -13.81
C MET A 74 22.60 12.89 -14.65
N ILE A 75 21.98 11.74 -14.35
CA ILE A 75 20.88 11.23 -15.17
C ILE A 75 19.59 12.03 -14.97
N THR A 76 19.37 12.59 -13.78
CA THR A 76 18.15 13.35 -13.45
C THR A 76 18.00 14.62 -14.28
N VAL A 77 19.10 15.28 -14.64
CA VAL A 77 19.09 16.45 -15.56
C VAL A 77 18.68 16.06 -16.98
N CYS A 78 18.99 14.83 -17.39
CA CYS A 78 18.74 14.32 -18.74
C CYS A 78 17.38 13.61 -18.90
N ILE A 79 16.57 13.50 -17.85
CA ILE A 79 15.30 12.74 -17.83
C ILE A 79 14.36 13.14 -18.98
N PHE A 80 14.21 14.44 -19.24
CA PHE A 80 13.28 14.92 -20.27
C PHE A 80 13.68 14.45 -21.67
N THR A 81 14.96 14.58 -22.01
CA THR A 81 15.51 14.12 -23.29
C THR A 81 15.42 12.61 -23.42
N LEU A 82 15.78 11.87 -22.38
CA LEU A 82 15.72 10.40 -22.38
C LEU A 82 14.29 9.89 -22.56
N ARG A 83 13.33 10.50 -21.85
CA ARG A 83 11.90 10.17 -21.99
C ARG A 83 11.42 10.39 -23.42
N GLU A 84 11.81 11.48 -24.07
CA GLU A 84 11.40 11.77 -25.45
C GLU A 84 12.04 10.80 -26.45
N THR A 85 13.30 10.44 -26.25
CA THR A 85 13.97 9.40 -27.03
C THR A 85 13.28 8.05 -26.87
N MET A 86 12.94 7.64 -25.65
CA MET A 86 12.21 6.39 -25.38
C MET A 86 10.87 6.37 -26.10
N ARG A 87 10.11 7.46 -26.05
CA ARG A 87 8.83 7.60 -26.77
C ARG A 87 8.98 7.54 -28.27
N THR A 88 10.03 8.18 -28.80
CA THR A 88 10.34 8.15 -30.23
C THR A 88 10.63 6.72 -30.68
N VAL A 89 11.45 5.99 -29.93
CA VAL A 89 11.74 4.57 -30.21
C VAL A 89 10.46 3.73 -30.11
N GLN A 90 9.68 3.86 -29.04
CA GLN A 90 8.41 3.13 -28.88
C GLN A 90 7.47 3.36 -30.06
N LYS A 91 7.34 4.61 -30.53
CA LYS A 91 6.52 4.98 -31.68
C LYS A 91 7.06 4.36 -32.98
N SER A 92 8.38 4.42 -33.20
CA SER A 92 9.01 3.87 -34.41
C SER A 92 8.83 2.36 -34.51
N PHE A 93 8.97 1.64 -33.39
CA PHE A 93 8.82 0.18 -33.33
C PHE A 93 7.38 -0.28 -33.11
N GLN A 94 6.40 0.63 -33.13
CA GLN A 94 4.98 0.35 -32.81
C GLN A 94 4.81 -0.48 -31.54
N ILE A 95 5.68 -0.25 -30.54
CA ILE A 95 5.58 -0.93 -29.25
C ILE A 95 4.31 -0.38 -28.60
N PRO A 96 3.33 -1.23 -28.28
CA PRO A 96 2.13 -0.76 -27.61
C PRO A 96 2.55 -0.09 -26.32
N ALA A 97 2.25 1.21 -26.19
CA ALA A 97 2.31 1.86 -24.90
C ALA A 97 1.37 1.05 -23.99
N TYR A 98 1.88 0.51 -22.88
CA TYR A 98 1.03 -0.10 -21.87
C TYR A 98 -0.09 0.91 -21.56
N GLY A 99 -1.33 0.50 -21.78
CA GLY A 99 -2.47 1.41 -21.78
C GLY A 99 -2.55 2.18 -20.47
N GLU A 100 -2.94 3.45 -20.55
CA GLU A 100 -3.28 4.29 -19.38
C GLU A 100 -4.54 3.78 -18.65
N ASN A 101 -5.25 2.84 -19.27
CA ASN A 101 -6.38 2.16 -18.68
C ASN A 101 -5.86 1.02 -17.82
N HIS A 102 -5.86 1.24 -16.50
CA HIS A 102 -5.88 0.15 -15.54
C HIS A 102 -7.19 -0.63 -15.74
N THR A 103 -7.19 -1.62 -16.63
CA THR A 103 -8.24 -2.63 -16.62
C THR A 103 -8.03 -3.43 -15.34
N VAL A 104 -8.99 -3.37 -14.41
CA VAL A 104 -8.99 -4.29 -13.27
C VAL A 104 -9.21 -5.67 -13.86
N PRO A 105 -8.22 -6.59 -13.79
CA PRO A 105 -8.41 -7.92 -14.31
C PRO A 105 -9.53 -8.59 -13.50
N ASP A 106 -10.50 -9.18 -14.20
CA ASP A 106 -11.53 -9.99 -13.55
C ASP A 106 -10.87 -11.28 -13.04
N MET A 107 -10.58 -11.30 -11.74
CA MET A 107 -9.93 -12.42 -11.06
C MET A 107 -10.94 -13.41 -10.46
N THR A 108 -12.24 -13.27 -10.75
CA THR A 108 -13.29 -14.09 -10.14
C THR A 108 -13.05 -15.59 -10.38
N ALA A 109 -12.63 -15.97 -11.59
CA ALA A 109 -12.32 -17.36 -11.93
C ALA A 109 -11.11 -17.91 -11.16
N GLU A 110 -10.07 -17.09 -10.98
CA GLU A 110 -8.87 -17.48 -10.23
C GLU A 110 -9.16 -17.61 -8.73
N ILE A 111 -9.96 -16.68 -8.18
CA ILE A 111 -10.42 -16.74 -6.79
C ILE A 111 -11.28 -17.99 -6.57
N GLN A 112 -12.18 -18.30 -7.50
CA GLN A 112 -13.03 -19.48 -7.41
C GLN A 112 -12.19 -20.76 -7.45
N LYS A 113 -11.25 -20.85 -8.38
CA LYS A 113 -10.32 -21.99 -8.47
C LYS A 113 -9.51 -22.17 -7.19
N LEU A 114 -9.04 -21.07 -6.60
CA LEU A 114 -8.33 -21.11 -5.32
C LEU A 114 -9.25 -21.57 -4.18
N ALA A 115 -10.48 -21.05 -4.12
CA ALA A 115 -11.47 -21.42 -3.11
C ALA A 115 -11.85 -22.91 -3.20
N ASP A 116 -11.99 -23.45 -4.40
CA ASP A 116 -12.30 -24.86 -4.61
C ASP A 116 -11.12 -25.74 -4.21
N ALA A 117 -9.89 -25.38 -4.61
CA ALA A 117 -8.69 -26.10 -4.17
C ALA A 117 -8.51 -26.09 -2.63
N LEU A 118 -8.75 -24.96 -1.98
CA LEU A 118 -8.69 -24.85 -0.51
C LEU A 118 -9.74 -25.74 0.18
N ARG A 119 -10.92 -25.88 -0.41
CA ARG A 119 -12.01 -26.72 0.09
C ARG A 119 -11.73 -28.20 -0.11
N ASP A 120 -11.25 -28.58 -1.28
CA ASP A 120 -10.93 -29.97 -1.63
C ASP A 120 -9.79 -30.51 -0.76
N GLU A 121 -8.73 -29.71 -0.59
CA GLU A 121 -7.55 -30.06 0.22
C GLU A 121 -7.78 -29.87 1.72
N LYS A 122 -8.92 -29.26 2.11
CA LYS A 122 -9.30 -28.94 3.49
C LYS A 122 -8.17 -28.28 4.26
N ILE A 123 -7.49 -27.31 3.65
CA ILE A 123 -6.27 -26.70 4.23
C ILE A 123 -6.60 -25.94 5.52
N GLN A 124 -7.78 -25.31 5.58
CA GLN A 124 -8.25 -24.51 6.71
C GLN A 124 -8.98 -25.34 7.80
N GLU A 125 -9.11 -26.65 7.62
CA GLU A 125 -9.77 -27.54 8.59
C GLU A 125 -8.75 -28.48 9.23
N TYR A 126 -8.94 -28.77 10.51
CA TYR A 126 -8.14 -29.79 11.18
C TYR A 126 -8.62 -31.19 10.78
N VAL A 127 -7.78 -31.94 10.06
CA VAL A 127 -8.07 -33.32 9.64
C VAL A 127 -7.16 -34.28 10.41
N VAL A 128 -7.73 -35.09 11.30
CA VAL A 128 -6.99 -35.98 12.22
C VAL A 128 -5.93 -36.84 11.52
N ASN A 129 -6.21 -37.33 10.30
CA ASN A 129 -5.33 -38.24 9.56
C ASN A 129 -4.33 -37.54 8.63
N ARG A 130 -4.06 -36.24 8.80
CA ARG A 130 -3.03 -35.53 8.00
C ARG A 130 -1.63 -35.89 8.55
N PRO A 131 -0.63 -36.15 7.69
CA PRO A 131 0.72 -36.54 8.15
C PRO A 131 1.36 -35.57 9.15
N ALA A 132 1.06 -34.28 9.05
CA ALA A 132 1.56 -33.23 9.95
C ALA A 132 0.91 -33.24 11.36
N ASN A 133 -0.01 -34.16 11.63
CA ASN A 133 -0.70 -34.31 12.91
C ASN A 133 -0.24 -35.56 13.68
N ASP A 134 0.82 -36.24 13.23
CA ASP A 134 1.35 -37.43 13.92
C ASP A 134 1.88 -37.03 15.31
N PRO A 135 1.31 -37.56 16.41
CA PRO A 135 1.70 -37.18 17.77
C PRO A 135 3.12 -37.60 18.14
N SER A 136 3.79 -38.43 17.32
CA SER A 136 5.22 -38.75 17.47
C SER A 136 6.15 -37.66 16.95
N ASP A 137 5.65 -36.69 16.17
CA ASP A 137 6.40 -35.54 15.69
C ASP A 137 6.28 -34.37 16.68
N SER A 138 7.43 -33.84 17.14
CA SER A 138 7.48 -32.66 17.99
C SER A 138 6.88 -31.39 17.34
N THR A 139 6.66 -31.41 16.03
CA THR A 139 6.01 -30.34 15.26
C THR A 139 4.55 -30.65 14.90
N ALA A 140 3.96 -31.68 15.53
CA ALA A 140 2.57 -32.06 15.31
C ALA A 140 1.62 -30.87 15.50
N THR A 141 0.80 -30.62 14.50
CA THR A 141 -0.24 -29.59 14.60
C THR A 141 -1.34 -30.09 15.53
N THR A 142 -1.61 -29.36 16.61
CA THR A 142 -2.72 -29.64 17.52
C THR A 142 -3.97 -28.88 17.05
N PRO A 143 -5.19 -29.40 17.32
CA PRO A 143 -6.40 -28.68 16.99
C PRO A 143 -6.45 -27.36 17.77
N VAL A 144 -6.70 -26.26 17.06
CA VAL A 144 -6.90 -24.94 17.68
C VAL A 144 -8.10 -25.02 18.63
N ARG A 145 -7.95 -24.49 19.84
CA ARG A 145 -9.02 -24.45 20.84
C ARG A 145 -10.23 -23.67 20.29
N ASP A 146 -11.43 -24.17 20.52
CA ASP A 146 -12.66 -23.43 20.21
C ASP A 146 -12.91 -22.36 21.29
N LEU A 147 -12.54 -21.13 20.98
CA LEU A 147 -12.69 -19.98 21.87
C LEU A 147 -14.16 -19.61 22.12
N LEU A 148 -15.07 -19.89 21.18
CA LEU A 148 -16.49 -19.62 21.35
C LEU A 148 -17.12 -20.64 22.30
N GLU A 149 -16.74 -21.90 22.17
CA GLU A 149 -17.16 -22.95 23.09
C GLU A 149 -16.62 -22.69 24.51
N GLU A 150 -15.33 -22.39 24.65
CA GLU A 150 -14.72 -22.05 25.94
C GLU A 150 -15.36 -20.80 26.56
N GLY A 151 -15.53 -19.72 25.77
CA GLY A 151 -16.21 -18.51 26.23
C GLY A 151 -17.66 -18.77 26.67
N SER A 152 -18.37 -19.67 25.99
CA SER A 152 -19.74 -20.05 26.39
C SER A 152 -19.79 -20.83 27.71
N LYS A 153 -18.79 -21.67 27.98
CA LYS A 153 -18.65 -22.39 29.25
C LYS A 153 -18.35 -21.42 30.39
N GLU A 154 -17.46 -20.46 30.18
CA GLU A 154 -17.13 -19.44 31.17
C GLU A 154 -18.32 -18.49 31.45
N MET A 155 -19.05 -18.07 30.42
CA MET A 155 -20.29 -17.28 30.62
C MET A 155 -21.35 -18.05 31.41
N ARG A 156 -21.51 -19.36 31.16
CA ARG A 156 -22.43 -20.20 31.94
C ARG A 156 -21.99 -20.35 33.39
N LYS A 157 -20.68 -20.50 33.64
CA LYS A 157 -20.13 -20.52 35.01
C LYS A 157 -20.38 -19.18 35.72
N ALA A 158 -20.17 -18.06 35.05
CA ALA A 158 -20.43 -16.72 35.58
C ALA A 158 -21.93 -16.46 35.84
N GLN A 159 -22.83 -17.04 35.04
CA GLN A 159 -24.28 -16.96 35.30
C GLN A 159 -24.72 -17.84 36.47
N ASN A 160 -24.08 -19.00 36.67
CA ASN A 160 -24.38 -19.89 37.80
C ASN A 160 -23.76 -19.42 39.12
N MET A 161 -22.60 -18.74 39.07
CA MET A 161 -22.03 -18.01 40.20
C MET A 161 -22.59 -16.59 40.19
N GLY A 162 -23.84 -16.43 40.65
CA GLY A 162 -24.47 -15.12 40.75
C GLY A 162 -23.52 -14.10 41.40
N PHE A 163 -23.26 -13.01 40.67
CA PHE A 163 -22.48 -11.81 41.03
C PHE A 163 -21.67 -11.97 42.34
N VAL A 164 -20.50 -12.60 42.24
CA VAL A 164 -19.46 -12.45 43.25
C VAL A 164 -18.45 -11.47 42.66
N ASP A 165 -18.27 -10.36 43.36
CA ASP A 165 -17.31 -9.31 43.00
C ASP A 165 -15.95 -9.95 42.65
N ALA A 166 -15.45 -9.63 41.45
CA ALA A 166 -14.14 -10.04 41.00
C ALA A 166 -13.09 -9.28 41.81
N GLU A 167 -12.69 -9.85 42.94
CA GLU A 167 -11.46 -9.45 43.63
C GLU A 167 -10.29 -9.98 42.78
N GLU A 168 -9.41 -9.05 42.40
CA GLU A 168 -8.22 -9.25 41.56
C GLU A 168 -7.34 -10.40 42.06
N ASP A 169 -7.29 -11.51 41.32
CA ASP A 169 -6.15 -12.42 41.33
C ASP A 169 -5.20 -12.01 40.18
N ASP A 170 -4.60 -10.83 40.32
CA ASP A 170 -3.44 -10.40 39.51
C ASP A 170 -2.18 -11.11 40.03
N LYS A 171 -2.17 -12.44 39.96
CA LYS A 171 -0.94 -13.23 40.07
C LYS A 171 -0.36 -13.43 38.68
N LEU A 172 0.26 -12.37 38.19
CA LEU A 172 1.32 -12.43 37.19
C LEU A 172 2.38 -13.42 37.68
N ASP A 173 2.42 -14.59 37.06
CA ASP A 173 3.50 -15.56 37.23
C ASP A 173 4.73 -15.01 36.48
N PRO A 174 5.79 -14.55 37.17
CA PRO A 174 6.85 -13.75 36.56
C PRO A 174 7.82 -14.55 35.67
N GLU A 175 7.54 -15.83 35.36
CA GLU A 175 8.48 -16.71 34.63
C GLU A 175 8.05 -17.08 33.19
N SER A 176 7.00 -16.50 32.62
CA SER A 176 6.54 -16.88 31.27
C SER A 176 6.97 -15.98 30.10
N GLU A 177 7.59 -14.82 30.37
CA GLU A 177 7.91 -13.85 29.29
C GLU A 177 9.23 -14.13 28.52
N ASP A 178 10.10 -15.01 29.00
CA ASP A 178 11.41 -15.22 28.35
C ASP A 178 11.45 -16.26 27.22
N LYS A 179 10.32 -16.89 26.86
CA LYS A 179 10.30 -17.96 25.84
C LYS A 179 9.97 -17.53 24.42
N TYR A 180 9.72 -16.24 24.17
CA TYR A 180 9.42 -15.72 22.82
C TYR A 180 10.48 -14.77 22.24
N PHE A 181 11.68 -14.73 22.81
CA PHE A 181 12.81 -14.07 22.14
C PHE A 181 13.41 -15.00 21.08
N ILE A 182 13.10 -14.68 19.83
CA ILE A 182 13.64 -15.27 18.60
C ILE A 182 15.17 -15.29 18.70
N SER A 183 15.79 -16.47 18.68
CA SER A 183 17.21 -16.57 18.34
C SER A 183 17.35 -16.43 16.83
N SER A 184 17.61 -15.20 16.39
CA SER A 184 18.16 -14.95 15.07
C SER A 184 19.68 -14.83 15.19
N THR A 185 20.35 -15.66 14.42
CA THR A 185 21.77 -15.72 14.04
C THR A 185 22.57 -14.43 14.21
#